data_AF-A0A562RQG6-F1
#
_entry.id   AF-A0A562RQG6-F1
#
_cell.length_a   1.000
_cell.length_b   1.000
_cell.length_c   1.000
_cell.angle_alpha   90.00
_cell.angle_beta   90.00
_cell.angle_gamma   90.00
#
_symmetry.space_group_name_H-M   'P 1'
#
loop_
_entity.id
_entity.type
_entity.pdbx_description
1 polymer ?
#
loop_
_entity_poly.entity_id
_entity_poly.type
_entity_poly.pdbx_seq_one_letter_code
_entity_poly.pdbx_strand_id
1 'polypeptide(L)' 'MLDCHLVAGDFDYFLKIRVGDMEDFNRIHGEQLIALPGVRQTRTFFVMKEVVDNAPLEF' A
#
# COMPACT_ATOMS: atom_id res chain seq x y z
N MET A 1 2.56 7.41 7.48
CA MET A 1 3.28 6.15 7.74
C MET A 1 3.28 5.38 6.43
N LEU A 2 4.45 4.93 6.00
CA LEU A 2 4.66 4.20 4.75
C LEU A 2 5.39 2.92 5.11
N ASP A 3 4.71 1.79 4.96
CA ASP A 3 5.29 0.47 5.17
C ASP A 3 5.45 -0.20 3.80
N CYS A 4 6.59 -0.85 3.59
CA CYS A 4 6.91 -1.58 2.37
C CYS A 4 7.59 -2.88 2.74
N HIS A 5 6.99 -4.00 2.35
CA HIS A 5 7.47 -5.33 2.69
C HIS A 5 7.63 -6.15 1.42
N LEU A 6 8.78 -6.82 1.27
CA LEU A 6 8.92 -7.91 0.33
C LEU A 6 8.16 -9.12 0.89
N VAL A 7 7.28 -9.74 0.10
CA VAL A 7 6.46 -10.87 0.56
C VAL A 7 6.62 -12.06 -0.38
N ALA A 8 6.51 -13.26 0.18
CA ALA A 8 6.40 -14.48 -0.62
C ALA A 8 4.91 -14.69 -0.96
N GLY A 9 4.52 -14.52 -2.22
CA GLY A 9 3.13 -14.70 -2.64
C GLY A 9 2.81 -14.13 -4.03
N ASP A 10 1.54 -13.77 -4.24
CA ASP A 10 1.01 -13.23 -5.51
C ASP A 10 1.61 -11.87 -5.93
N PHE A 11 2.22 -11.14 -4.98
CA PHE A 11 2.88 -9.86 -5.21
C PHE A 11 4.28 -9.91 -4.59
N ASP A 12 5.27 -9.32 -5.24
CA ASP A 12 6.62 -9.24 -4.69
C ASP A 12 6.69 -8.27 -3.51
N TYR A 13 5.94 -7.16 -3.58
CA TYR A 13 5.93 -6.11 -2.56
C TYR A 13 4.52 -5.78 -2.09
N PHE A 14 4.37 -5.57 -0.79
CA PHE A 14 3.15 -5.07 -0.16
C PHE A 14 3.40 -3.70 0.47
N LEU A 15 2.64 -2.71 0.03
CA LEU A 15 2.77 -1.32 0.48
C LEU A 15 1.53 -0.90 1.27
N LYS A 16 1.74 -0.30 2.43
CA LYS A 16 0.71 0.38 3.21
C LYS A 16 1.00 1.87 3.23
N ILE A 17 0.06 2.65 2.69
CA ILE A 17 0.18 4.11 2.59
C ILE A 17 -1.07 4.78 3.19
N ARG A 18 -0.89 5.96 3.77
CA ARG A 18 -1.98 6.87 4.15
C ARG A 18 -1.97 8.05 3.18
N VAL A 19 -3.12 8.34 2.59
CA VAL A 19 -3.35 9.46 1.66
C VAL A 19 -4.40 10.40 2.25
N GLY A 20 -4.39 11.66 1.84
CA GLY A 20 -5.37 12.64 2.31
C GLY A 20 -6.78 12.35 1.78
N ASP A 21 -6.87 11.99 0.50
CA ASP A 21 -8.11 11.68 -0.20
C ASP A 21 -7.85 10.78 -1.44
N MET A 22 -8.90 10.57 -2.23
CA MET A 22 -8.82 9.76 -3.45
C MET A 22 -8.10 10.46 -4.61
N GLU A 23 -8.05 11.80 -4.62
CA GLU A 23 -7.30 12.54 -5.63
C GLU A 23 -5.80 12.35 -5.40
N ASP A 24 -5.34 12.46 -4.16
CA ASP A 24 -3.98 12.13 -3.75
C ASP A 24 -3.62 10.68 -4.03
N PHE A 25 -4.54 9.74 -3.77
CA PHE A 25 -4.33 8.34 -4.15
C PHE A 25 -4.14 8.17 -5.65
N ASN A 26 -5.01 8.76 -6.47
CA ASN A 26 -4.94 8.63 -7.92
C ASN A 26 -3.63 9.21 -8.48
N ARG A 27 -3.18 10.35 -7.92
CA ARG A 27 -1.90 10.97 -8.27
C ARG A 27 -0.74 10.05 -7.93
N ILE A 28 -0.67 9.53 -6.71
CA ILE A 28 0.42 8.63 -6.28
C ILE A 28 0.39 7.32 -7.08
N HIS A 29 -0.78 6.71 -7.25
CA HIS A 29 -0.93 5.45 -7.96
C HIS A 29 -0.61 5.59 -9.45
N GLY A 30 -1.21 6.58 -10.10
CA GLY A 30 -1.11 6.81 -11.55
C GLY A 30 0.23 7.38 -12.00
N GLU A 31 0.77 8.36 -11.26
CA GLU A 31 1.98 9.08 -11.68
C GLU A 31 3.26 8.49 -11.10
N GLN A 32 3.20 7.90 -9.90
CA GLN A 32 4.41 7.43 -9.22
C GLN A 32 4.52 5.92 -9.25
N LEU A 33 3.55 5.19 -8.69
CA LEU A 33 3.66 3.74 -8.50
C LEU A 33 3.72 2.98 -9.84
N ILE A 34 2.87 3.33 -10.80
CA ILE A 34 2.89 2.72 -12.14
C ILE A 34 4.15 3.11 -12.92
N ALA A 35 4.70 4.30 -12.69
CA ALA A 35 5.91 4.78 -13.37
C ALA A 35 7.20 4.20 -12.79
N LEU A 36 7.16 3.53 -11.64
CA LEU A 36 8.35 2.95 -11.03
C LEU A 36 8.94 1.85 -11.92
N PRO A 37 10.26 1.88 -12.16
CA PRO A 37 10.91 0.89 -13.00
C PRO A 37 10.78 -0.51 -12.39
N GLY A 38 10.30 -1.47 -13.18
CA GLY A 38 10.12 -2.86 -12.76
C GLY A 38 8.74 -3.19 -12.17
N VAL A 39 7.86 -2.20 -11.97
CA VAL A 39 6.47 -2.46 -11.55
C VAL A 39 5.68 -2.99 -12.74
N ARG A 40 5.24 -4.24 -12.66
CA ARG A 40 4.44 -4.91 -13.71
C ARG A 40 2.94 -4.80 -13.49
N GLN A 41 2.50 -4.95 -12.26
CA GLN A 41 1.09 -4.92 -11.88
C GLN A 41 0.96 -4.43 -10.44
N THR A 42 -0.06 -3.60 -10.21
CA THR A 42 -0.42 -3.13 -8.87
C THR A 42 -1.83 -3.59 -8.54
N ARG A 43 -2.06 -4.07 -7.32
CA ARG A 43 -3.41 -4.30 -6.78
C ARG A 43 -3.58 -3.47 -5.52
N THR A 44 -4.70 -2.76 -5.43
CA THR A 44 -4.99 -1.82 -4.32
C THR A 44 -6.11 -2.37 -3.46
N PHE A 45 -5.91 -2.32 -2.14
CA PHE A 45 -6.92 -2.64 -1.14
C PHE A 45 -7.22 -1.40 -0.31
N PHE A 46 -8.45 -0.90 -0.38
CA PHE A 46 -8.87 0.23 0.45
C PHE A 46 -9.33 -0.26 1.82
N VAL A 47 -8.75 0.31 2.88
CA VAL A 47 -9.17 0.02 4.25
C VAL A 47 -10.49 0.74 4.50
N MET A 48 -11.59 -0.02 4.56
CA MET A 48 -12.93 0.53 4.83
C MET A 48 -13.11 0.92 6.30
N LYS A 49 -12.48 0.18 7.21
CA LYS A 49 -12.50 0.43 8.65
C LYS A 49 -11.23 -0.12 9.27
N GLU A 50 -10.53 0.71 10.03
CA GLU A 50 -9.40 0.29 10.87
C GLU A 50 -9.96 -0.33 12.17
N VAL A 51 -9.57 -1.58 12.46
CA VAL A 51 -9.97 -2.27 13.70
C VAL A 51 -8.83 -2.25 14.72
N VAL A 52 -7.62 -2.55 14.25
CA VAL A 52 -6.37 -2.48 15.00
C VAL A 52 -5.29 -2.01 14.03
N ASP A 53 -4.41 -1.11 14.50
CA ASP A 53 -3.24 -0.67 13.74
C ASP A 53 -2.01 -0.61 14.64
N ASN A 54 -0.92 -1.26 14.22
CA ASN A 54 0.38 -1.23 14.90
C ASN A 54 0.34 -1.55 16.40
N ALA A 55 -0.67 -2.28 16.88
CA ALA A 55 -0.74 -2.69 18.28
C ALA A 55 0.28 -3.82 18.55
N PRO A 56 0.99 -3.77 19.68
CA PRO A 56 1.81 -4.90 20.10
C PRO A 56 0.92 -6.14 20.28
N LEU A 57 1.41 -7.29 19.84
CA LEU A 57 0.72 -8.55 20.11
C LEU A 57 0.93 -8.92 21.58
N GLU A 58 -0.16 -9.23 22.28
CA GLU A 58 -0.11 -9.75 23.64
C GLU A 58 0.16 -11.26 23.57
N PHE A 59 1.42 -11.65 23.71
CA PHE A 59 1.84 -13.02 23.98
C PHE A 59 2.95 -13.05 25.02
#